data_AF-A0A0F9J2V7-F1
#
_entry.id   AF-A0A0F9J2V7-F1
#
_cell.length_a   1.000
_cell.length_b   1.000
_cell.length_c   1.000
_cell.angle_alpha   90.00
_cell.angle_beta   90.00
_cell.angle_gamma   90.00
#
_symmetry.space_group_name_H-M   'P 1'
#
loop_
_entity.id
_entity.type
_entity.pdbx_description
1 polymer ?
#
loop_
_entity_poly.entity_id
_entity_poly.type
_entity_poly.pdbx_seq_one_letter_code
_entity_poly.pdbx_strand_id
1 'polypeptide(L)'
;MRGRQDYWFCTVEGCNRKHSAKGLCSMHQKRLRRNGILESLSDPEVRFHNNFIPVTKTGCWMWTGYVMKGGYGRMGFNGNIMLAHRFSWELHYGPIPEGMDVCHHCDTPPCVNPDHLFLGTQKDNNYDSVEKGRNRGAPGESNGSSKLKNKNVLAIRKLKGKGLSQVRVGEMFNISRVVVSGIWRNKAWQHVKEGECIALKR
;
A
#
# COMPACT_ATOMS: atom_id res chain seq x y z
N MET A 1 43.64 -37.36 -25.18
CA MET A 1 43.08 -36.18 -25.89
C MET A 1 41.78 -35.80 -25.20
N ARG A 2 41.68 -34.59 -24.62
CA ARG A 2 40.47 -34.12 -23.92
C ARG A 2 39.49 -33.60 -24.98
N GLY A 3 38.39 -34.32 -25.23
CA GLY A 3 37.41 -33.93 -26.23
C GLY A 3 36.00 -34.39 -25.89
N ARG A 4 35.17 -33.47 -25.38
CA ARG A 4 33.84 -33.07 -25.91
C ARG A 4 33.16 -32.14 -24.91
N GLN A 5 32.96 -30.88 -25.31
CA GLN A 5 32.14 -29.92 -24.58
C GLN A 5 30.68 -30.09 -25.03
N ASP A 6 30.02 -31.15 -24.57
CA ASP A 6 28.58 -31.30 -24.79
C ASP A 6 27.86 -30.58 -23.64
N TYR A 7 27.48 -29.32 -23.87
CA TYR A 7 26.71 -28.52 -22.92
C TYR A 7 25.25 -28.97 -22.94
N TRP A 8 24.83 -29.70 -21.91
CA TRP A 8 23.45 -30.15 -21.77
C TRP A 8 22.58 -29.07 -21.11
N PHE A 9 21.53 -28.63 -21.80
CA PHE A 9 20.54 -27.70 -21.25
C PHE A 9 19.54 -28.45 -20.35
N CYS A 10 18.98 -27.73 -19.38
CA CYS A 10 18.00 -28.26 -18.45
C CYS A 10 16.78 -28.83 -19.18
N THR A 11 16.31 -30.00 -18.77
CA THR A 11 15.13 -30.69 -19.33
C THR A 11 13.80 -30.09 -18.86
N VAL A 12 13.82 -29.03 -18.06
CA VAL A 12 12.60 -28.34 -17.63
C VAL A 12 12.22 -27.39 -18.75
N GLU A 13 10.98 -27.50 -19.22
CA GLU A 13 10.43 -26.67 -20.28
C GLU A 13 10.64 -25.17 -19.98
N GLY A 14 11.09 -24.42 -20.99
CA GLY A 14 11.44 -23.00 -20.86
C GLY A 14 12.75 -22.69 -20.12
N CYS A 15 13.55 -23.69 -19.71
CA CYS A 15 14.80 -23.46 -18.97
C CYS A 15 16.07 -23.63 -19.80
N ASN A 16 16.70 -22.52 -20.19
CA ASN A 16 17.94 -22.53 -20.98
C ASN A 16 19.22 -22.60 -20.12
N ARG A 17 19.14 -23.04 -18.87
CA ARG A 17 20.32 -23.16 -17.99
C ARG A 17 21.05 -24.46 -18.26
N LYS A 18 22.38 -24.41 -18.29
CA LYS A 18 23.23 -25.60 -18.42
C LYS A 18 23.14 -26.48 -17.17
N HIS A 19 23.21 -27.78 -17.34
CA HIS A 19 23.40 -28.74 -16.27
C HIS A 19 24.72 -29.50 -16.46
N SER A 20 25.29 -29.96 -15.36
CA SER A 20 26.50 -30.79 -15.37
C SER A 20 26.19 -32.29 -15.30
N ALA A 21 24.98 -32.68 -14.86
CA ALA A 21 24.53 -34.07 -14.81
C ALA A 21 23.01 -34.15 -14.51
N LYS A 22 22.39 -35.31 -14.75
CA LYS A 22 21.02 -35.67 -14.33
C LYS A 22 19.87 -34.85 -14.95
N GLY A 23 20.04 -34.25 -16.13
CA GLY A 23 18.98 -33.53 -16.86
C GLY A 23 18.56 -32.18 -16.26
N LEU A 24 18.83 -31.91 -14.99
CA LEU A 24 18.36 -30.71 -14.28
C LEU A 24 19.51 -29.76 -13.94
N CYS A 25 19.32 -28.46 -14.20
CA CYS A 25 20.25 -27.43 -13.73
C CYS A 25 20.37 -27.43 -12.20
N SER A 26 21.47 -26.92 -11.67
CA SER A 26 21.73 -26.86 -10.22
C SER A 26 20.59 -26.21 -9.41
N MET A 27 19.90 -25.25 -10.01
CA MET A 27 18.74 -24.57 -9.42
C MET A 27 17.51 -25.49 -9.36
N HIS A 28 17.20 -26.25 -10.42
CA HIS A 28 16.09 -27.20 -10.41
C HIS A 28 16.36 -28.41 -9.52
N GLN A 29 17.61 -28.90 -9.46
CA GLN A 29 17.97 -29.94 -8.50
C GLN A 29 17.78 -29.48 -7.04
N LYS A 30 18.18 -28.25 -6.70
CA LYS A 30 17.96 -27.70 -5.34
C LYS A 30 16.48 -27.52 -5.03
N ARG A 31 15.69 -27.01 -5.98
CA ARG A 31 14.24 -26.80 -5.81
C ARG A 31 13.47 -28.10 -5.64
N LEU A 32 13.77 -29.11 -6.47
CA LEU A 32 13.20 -30.45 -6.37
C LEU A 32 13.50 -31.07 -5.00
N ARG A 33 14.74 -30.96 -4.51
CA ARG A 33 15.14 -31.47 -3.19
C ARG A 33 14.49 -30.74 -2.02
N ARG A 34 14.27 -29.42 -2.15
CA ARG A 34 13.78 -28.59 -1.05
C ARG A 34 12.25 -28.62 -0.92
N ASN A 35 11.55 -28.61 -2.05
CA ASN A 35 10.09 -28.38 -2.09
C ASN A 35 9.33 -29.41 -2.95
N GLY A 36 10.00 -30.35 -3.61
CA GLY A 36 9.35 -31.35 -4.48
C GLY A 36 8.87 -30.83 -5.85
N ILE A 37 9.15 -29.57 -6.20
CA ILE A 37 8.63 -28.91 -7.42
C ILE A 37 9.67 -28.99 -8.55
N LEU A 38 9.28 -29.62 -9.67
CA LEU A 38 10.10 -29.81 -10.87
C LEU A 38 9.89 -28.72 -11.93
N GLU A 39 8.68 -28.16 -12.01
CA GLU A 39 8.36 -27.07 -12.92
C GLU A 39 9.20 -25.82 -12.61
N SER A 40 9.51 -25.08 -13.66
CA SER A 40 10.29 -23.86 -13.57
C SER A 40 9.51 -22.81 -12.78
N LEU A 41 9.71 -22.75 -11.45
CA LEU A 41 9.51 -21.53 -10.64
C LEU A 41 10.47 -20.38 -11.09
N SER A 42 11.00 -20.43 -12.31
CA SER A 42 11.59 -19.27 -13.00
C SER A 42 10.53 -18.53 -13.78
N ASP A 43 9.49 -19.23 -14.24
CA ASP A 43 8.39 -18.63 -14.97
C ASP A 43 7.59 -17.71 -14.03
N PRO A 44 7.54 -16.40 -14.32
CA PRO A 44 6.76 -15.45 -13.55
C PRO A 44 5.27 -15.75 -13.48
N GLU A 45 4.67 -16.27 -14.56
CA GLU A 45 3.24 -16.58 -14.67
C GLU A 45 2.87 -17.76 -13.77
N VAL A 46 3.63 -18.86 -13.86
CA VAL A 46 3.47 -20.02 -12.97
C VAL A 46 3.63 -19.60 -11.52
N ARG A 47 4.58 -18.72 -11.21
CA ARG A 47 4.75 -18.20 -9.85
C ARG A 47 3.57 -17.33 -9.42
N PHE A 48 2.99 -16.53 -10.30
CA PHE A 48 1.84 -15.70 -9.99
C PHE A 48 0.63 -16.56 -9.64
N HIS A 49 0.29 -17.54 -10.48
CA HIS A 49 -0.85 -18.43 -10.25
C HIS A 49 -0.71 -19.30 -9.00
N ASN A 50 0.51 -19.65 -8.59
CA ASN A 50 0.75 -20.39 -7.35
C ASN A 50 0.74 -19.53 -6.07
N ASN A 51 0.62 -18.20 -6.18
CA ASN A 51 0.74 -17.27 -5.04
C ASN A 51 -0.52 -16.45 -4.79
N PHE A 52 -1.70 -16.95 -5.14
CA PHE A 52 -2.95 -16.39 -4.64
C PHE A 52 -3.99 -17.48 -4.32
N ILE A 53 -4.96 -17.12 -3.48
CA ILE A 53 -6.14 -17.94 -3.18
C ILE A 53 -7.42 -17.18 -3.58
N PRO A 54 -8.31 -17.77 -4.39
CA PRO A 54 -9.62 -17.17 -4.66
C PRO A 54 -10.51 -17.16 -3.42
N VAL A 55 -11.14 -16.03 -3.13
CA VAL A 55 -12.12 -15.86 -2.05
C VAL A 55 -13.50 -15.68 -2.68
N THR A 56 -14.33 -16.73 -2.63
CA THR A 56 -15.64 -16.78 -3.30
C THR A 56 -16.59 -15.67 -2.87
N LYS A 57 -16.61 -15.33 -1.58
CA LYS A 57 -17.53 -14.31 -1.03
C LYS A 57 -17.29 -12.91 -1.60
N THR A 58 -16.05 -12.55 -1.85
CA THR A 58 -15.68 -11.21 -2.32
C THR A 58 -15.29 -11.18 -3.79
N GLY A 59 -15.03 -12.33 -4.41
CA GLY A 59 -14.40 -12.42 -5.74
C GLY A 59 -12.91 -12.09 -5.74
N CYS A 60 -12.32 -11.70 -4.61
CA CYS A 60 -10.90 -11.32 -4.56
C CYS A 60 -9.99 -12.53 -4.75
N TRP A 61 -8.87 -12.34 -5.43
CA TRP A 61 -7.76 -13.30 -5.43
C TRP A 61 -6.70 -12.78 -4.46
N MET A 62 -6.63 -13.38 -3.28
CA MET A 62 -5.78 -12.88 -2.20
C MET A 62 -4.35 -13.38 -2.37
N TRP A 63 -3.41 -12.46 -2.55
CA TRP A 63 -1.99 -12.77 -2.65
C TRP A 63 -1.46 -13.45 -1.39
N THR A 64 -0.77 -14.58 -1.55
CA THR A 64 -0.18 -15.38 -0.47
C THR A 64 1.35 -15.29 -0.40
N GLY A 65 1.97 -14.58 -1.35
CA GLY A 65 3.40 -14.28 -1.33
C GLY A 65 3.77 -13.14 -0.35
N TYR A 66 4.95 -12.55 -0.54
CA TYR A 66 5.41 -11.44 0.32
C TYR A 66 4.49 -10.22 0.19
N VAL A 67 4.08 -9.65 1.33
CA VAL A 67 3.23 -8.46 1.44
C VAL A 67 3.99 -7.36 2.20
N MET A 68 3.95 -6.13 1.68
CA MET A 68 4.56 -4.96 2.33
C MET A 68 3.77 -4.47 3.54
N LYS A 69 4.36 -3.59 4.35
CA LYS A 69 3.67 -2.87 5.44
C LYS A 69 2.40 -2.14 4.96
N GLY A 70 2.34 -1.71 3.71
CA GLY A 70 1.16 -1.08 3.08
C GLY A 70 0.10 -2.05 2.54
N GLY A 71 0.23 -3.36 2.77
CA GLY A 71 -0.74 -4.37 2.34
C GLY A 71 -0.59 -4.86 0.90
N TYR A 72 0.26 -4.25 0.08
CA TYR A 72 0.46 -4.67 -1.31
C TYR A 72 1.42 -5.87 -1.42
N GLY A 73 0.99 -6.86 -2.20
CA GLY A 73 1.81 -8.02 -2.58
C GLY A 73 2.96 -7.66 -3.52
N ARG A 74 4.07 -8.41 -3.44
CA ARG A 74 5.24 -8.29 -4.31
C ARG A 74 5.66 -9.62 -4.91
N MET A 75 6.24 -9.56 -6.11
CA MET A 75 6.91 -10.68 -6.76
C MET A 75 8.11 -10.21 -7.58
N GLY A 76 9.14 -11.05 -7.67
CA GLY A 76 10.24 -10.81 -8.62
C GLY A 76 9.81 -11.06 -10.06
N PHE A 77 10.16 -10.17 -11.00
CA PHE A 77 9.93 -10.27 -12.43
C PHE A 77 11.13 -9.62 -13.18
N ASN A 78 11.69 -10.30 -14.18
CA ASN A 78 12.85 -9.82 -14.98
C ASN A 78 14.03 -9.26 -14.14
N GLY A 79 14.36 -9.94 -13.03
CA GLY A 79 15.44 -9.53 -12.13
C GLY A 79 15.12 -8.37 -11.18
N ASN A 80 13.93 -7.78 -11.30
CA ASN A 80 13.44 -6.67 -10.47
C ASN A 80 12.27 -7.12 -9.57
N ILE A 81 11.92 -6.30 -8.58
CA ILE A 81 10.73 -6.51 -7.75
C ILE A 81 9.58 -5.67 -8.30
N MET A 82 8.44 -6.30 -8.53
CA MET A 82 7.20 -5.67 -9.01
C MET A 82 6.06 -5.90 -8.00
N LEU A 83 5.05 -5.02 -8.03
CA LEU A 83 3.81 -5.23 -7.29
C LEU A 83 2.97 -6.33 -7.96
N ALA A 84 2.44 -7.25 -7.16
CA ALA A 84 1.73 -8.42 -7.67
C ALA A 84 0.47 -8.07 -8.47
N HIS A 85 -0.27 -7.01 -8.07
CA HIS A 85 -1.44 -6.56 -8.82
C HIS A 85 -1.06 -5.88 -10.15
N ARG A 86 0.08 -5.19 -10.24
CA ARG A 86 0.57 -4.64 -11.51
C ARG A 86 1.02 -5.75 -12.46
N PHE A 87 1.66 -6.80 -11.92
CA PHE A 87 1.95 -8.00 -12.70
C PHE A 87 0.66 -8.67 -13.21
N SER A 88 -0.37 -8.78 -12.36
CA SER A 88 -1.68 -9.29 -12.77
C SER A 88 -2.27 -8.49 -13.92
N TRP A 89 -2.22 -7.16 -13.85
CA TRP A 89 -2.65 -6.29 -14.94
C TRP A 89 -1.88 -6.58 -16.23
N GLU A 90 -0.55 -6.58 -16.18
CA GLU A 90 0.28 -6.80 -17.37
C GLU A 90 0.07 -8.18 -18.00
N LEU A 91 -0.17 -9.20 -17.17
CA LEU A 91 -0.45 -10.56 -17.62
C LEU A 91 -1.78 -10.67 -18.38
N HIS A 92 -2.85 -9.99 -17.93
CA HIS A 92 -4.20 -10.16 -18.48
C HIS A 92 -4.58 -9.10 -19.51
N TYR A 93 -4.06 -7.87 -19.38
CA TYR A 93 -4.45 -6.72 -20.18
C TYR A 93 -3.28 -6.08 -20.96
N GLY A 94 -2.04 -6.52 -20.70
CA GLY A 94 -0.85 -5.97 -21.33
C GLY A 94 -0.28 -4.73 -20.63
N PRO A 95 0.65 -4.01 -21.28
CA PRO A 95 1.51 -3.03 -20.62
C PRO A 95 0.71 -1.90 -19.96
N ILE A 96 1.17 -1.48 -18.77
CA ILE A 96 0.62 -0.32 -18.07
C ILE A 96 1.09 0.95 -18.80
N PRO A 97 0.18 1.81 -19.30
CA PRO A 97 0.57 3.06 -19.96
C PRO A 97 1.39 3.97 -19.05
N GLU A 98 2.27 4.78 -19.65
CA GLU A 98 3.08 5.74 -18.90
C GLU A 98 2.20 6.72 -18.12
N GLY A 99 2.57 7.00 -16.87
CA GLY A 99 1.82 7.89 -15.98
C GLY A 99 0.54 7.29 -15.38
N MET A 100 0.23 6.02 -15.66
CA MET A 100 -0.91 5.31 -15.09
C MET A 100 -0.49 4.39 -13.93
N ASP A 101 -1.35 4.33 -12.92
CA ASP A 101 -1.31 3.39 -11.82
C ASP A 101 -2.40 2.33 -11.97
N VAL A 102 -2.17 1.17 -11.36
CA VAL A 102 -3.19 0.11 -11.27
C VAL A 102 -3.85 0.23 -9.90
N CYS A 103 -5.14 0.50 -9.89
CA CYS A 103 -5.96 0.75 -8.72
C CYS A 103 -6.95 -0.40 -8.49
N HIS A 104 -7.48 -0.50 -7.26
CA HIS A 104 -8.43 -1.54 -6.86
C HIS A 104 -9.85 -0.99 -6.71
N HIS A 105 -10.85 -1.62 -7.33
CA HIS A 105 -12.26 -1.35 -7.04
C HIS A 105 -12.68 -1.93 -5.68
N CYS A 106 -12.06 -3.04 -5.27
CA CYS A 106 -12.39 -3.76 -4.04
C CYS A 106 -11.71 -3.19 -2.78
N ASP A 107 -10.87 -2.16 -2.93
CA ASP A 107 -10.12 -1.53 -1.84
C ASP A 107 -9.35 -2.51 -0.94
N THR A 108 -8.93 -3.65 -1.51
CA THR A 108 -8.24 -4.73 -0.79
C THR A 108 -6.81 -4.85 -1.36
N PRO A 109 -5.79 -4.24 -0.74
CA PRO A 109 -4.43 -4.16 -1.31
C PRO A 109 -3.75 -5.48 -1.69
N PRO A 110 -3.99 -6.62 -0.98
CA PRO A 110 -3.46 -7.92 -1.41
C PRO A 110 -4.21 -8.56 -2.58
N CYS A 111 -5.31 -7.99 -3.06
CA CYS A 111 -6.08 -8.56 -4.17
C CYS A 111 -5.31 -8.45 -5.49
N VAL A 112 -5.26 -9.54 -6.24
CA VAL A 112 -4.63 -9.62 -7.57
C VAL A 112 -5.61 -10.05 -8.66
N ASN A 113 -6.92 -10.12 -8.38
CA ASN A 113 -7.93 -10.44 -9.40
C ASN A 113 -7.94 -9.32 -10.46
N PRO A 114 -7.65 -9.60 -11.75
CA PRO A 114 -7.64 -8.60 -12.81
C PRO A 114 -8.99 -7.88 -12.99
N ASP A 115 -10.12 -8.52 -12.70
CA ASP A 115 -11.46 -7.91 -12.80
C ASP A 115 -11.71 -6.87 -11.69
N HIS A 116 -10.90 -6.89 -10.64
CA HIS A 116 -10.96 -5.91 -9.55
C HIS A 116 -9.96 -4.75 -9.73
N LEU A 117 -9.23 -4.73 -10.85
CA LEU A 117 -8.21 -3.74 -11.16
C LEU A 117 -8.66 -2.79 -12.26
N PHE A 118 -8.20 -1.55 -12.20
CA PHE A 118 -8.38 -0.55 -13.25
C PHE A 118 -7.19 0.39 -13.34
N LEU A 119 -7.03 1.06 -14.48
CA LEU A 119 -6.04 2.12 -14.64
C LEU A 119 -6.59 3.45 -14.11
N GLY A 120 -5.81 4.13 -13.27
CA GLY A 120 -6.11 5.47 -12.80
C GLY A 120 -4.86 6.34 -12.84
N THR A 121 -5.06 7.66 -12.92
CA THR A 121 -3.94 8.57 -12.71
C THR A 121 -3.68 8.76 -11.22
N GLN A 122 -2.47 9.19 -10.86
CA GLN A 122 -2.14 9.59 -9.48
C GLN A 122 -3.12 10.65 -8.94
N LYS A 123 -3.65 11.51 -9.82
CA LYS A 123 -4.66 12.52 -9.50
C LYS A 123 -5.98 11.85 -9.13
N ASP A 124 -6.45 10.89 -9.90
CA ASP A 124 -7.69 10.15 -9.64
C ASP A 124 -7.60 9.36 -8.32
N ASN A 125 -6.48 8.69 -8.05
CA ASN A 125 -6.25 7.98 -6.79
C ASN A 125 -6.26 8.92 -5.57
N ASN A 126 -5.71 10.14 -5.72
CA ASN A 126 -5.77 11.15 -4.65
C ASN A 126 -7.20 11.67 -4.41
N TYR A 127 -8.00 11.86 -5.46
CA TYR A 127 -9.41 12.23 -5.32
C TYR A 127 -10.20 11.12 -4.63
N ASP A 128 -10.04 9.87 -5.04
CA ASP A 128 -10.70 8.70 -4.45
C ASP A 128 -10.35 8.54 -2.96
N SER A 129 -9.06 8.71 -2.60
CA SER A 129 -8.61 8.67 -1.20
C SER A 129 -9.21 9.78 -0.34
N VAL A 130 -9.42 10.98 -0.91
CA VAL A 130 -10.08 12.10 -0.22
C VAL A 130 -11.57 11.85 -0.07
N GLU A 131 -12.24 11.40 -1.12
CA GLU A 131 -13.68 11.07 -1.12
C GLU A 131 -13.99 9.96 -0.11
N LYS A 132 -13.18 8.90 -0.10
CA LYS A 132 -13.29 7.79 0.86
C LYS A 132 -12.75 8.13 2.26
N GLY A 133 -12.25 9.35 2.48
CA GLY A 133 -11.78 9.82 3.78
C GLY A 133 -10.50 9.15 4.30
N ARG A 134 -9.77 8.44 3.45
CA ARG A 134 -8.54 7.70 3.78
C ARG A 134 -7.32 8.61 3.93
N ASN A 135 -7.41 9.84 3.45
CA ASN A 135 -6.33 10.82 3.51
C ASN A 135 -6.33 11.70 4.78
N ARG A 136 -7.09 11.31 5.82
CA ARG A 136 -7.11 12.04 7.08
C ARG A 136 -5.98 11.52 7.97
N GLY A 137 -4.84 12.21 7.94
CA GLY A 137 -3.85 12.09 9.03
C GLY A 137 -4.53 12.25 10.39
N ALA A 138 -3.93 11.68 11.44
CA ALA A 138 -4.53 11.67 12.78
C ALA A 138 -5.01 13.09 13.15
N PRO A 139 -6.29 13.28 13.52
CA PRO A 139 -6.85 14.61 13.69
C PRO A 139 -6.33 15.27 14.96
N GLY A 140 -6.17 16.60 14.91
CA GLY A 140 -5.94 17.40 16.10
C GLY A 140 -4.73 16.95 16.92
N GLU A 141 -4.94 16.66 18.20
CA GLU A 141 -3.85 16.32 19.13
C GLU A 141 -3.27 14.92 18.94
N SER A 142 -3.97 14.04 18.21
CA SER A 142 -3.48 12.73 17.79
C SER A 142 -2.45 12.85 16.66
N ASN A 143 -2.34 14.01 16.01
CA ASN A 143 -1.23 14.30 15.13
C ASN A 143 0.04 14.56 15.95
N GLY A 144 1.08 13.75 15.74
CA GLY A 144 2.38 13.92 16.40
C GLY A 144 3.04 15.28 16.14
N SER A 145 2.69 15.98 15.06
CA SER A 145 3.19 17.33 14.76
C SER A 145 2.30 18.46 15.29
N SER A 146 1.18 18.16 15.98
CA SER A 146 0.27 19.19 16.47
C SER A 146 0.84 19.92 17.70
N LYS A 147 0.95 21.25 17.59
CA LYS A 147 1.32 22.15 18.69
C LYS A 147 0.17 22.45 19.65
N LEU A 148 -1.08 22.32 19.19
CA LEU A 148 -2.28 22.55 19.99
C LEU A 148 -2.83 21.23 20.55
N LYS A 149 -3.47 21.31 21.73
CA LYS A 149 -4.17 20.21 22.40
C LYS A 149 -5.66 20.50 22.48
N ASN A 150 -6.49 19.48 22.61
CA ASN A 150 -7.96 19.60 22.66
C ASN A 150 -8.41 20.60 23.73
N LYS A 151 -7.78 20.58 24.91
CA LYS A 151 -8.03 21.53 26.00
C LYS A 151 -7.80 23.00 25.61
N ASN A 152 -6.74 23.28 24.84
CA ASN A 152 -6.39 24.64 24.42
C ASN A 152 -7.40 25.15 23.39
N VAL A 153 -7.87 24.28 22.50
CA VAL A 153 -8.90 24.60 21.49
C VAL A 153 -10.23 24.96 22.17
N LEU A 154 -10.64 24.20 23.18
CA LEU A 154 -11.83 24.50 23.99
C LEU A 154 -11.67 25.83 24.73
N ALA A 155 -10.50 26.09 25.33
CA ALA A 155 -10.22 27.37 25.99
C ALA A 155 -10.31 28.53 24.99
N ILE A 156 -9.72 28.41 23.80
CA ILE A 156 -9.78 29.42 22.75
C ILE A 156 -11.23 29.69 22.35
N ARG A 157 -12.08 28.66 22.16
CA ARG A 157 -13.51 28.85 21.84
C ARG A 157 -14.25 29.63 22.92
N LYS A 158 -14.02 29.31 24.21
CA LYS A 158 -14.64 30.02 25.34
C LYS A 158 -14.28 31.50 25.45
N LEU A 159 -13.12 31.91 24.91
CA LEU A 159 -12.71 33.32 24.90
C LEU A 159 -13.42 34.15 23.80
N LYS A 160 -14.13 33.50 22.87
CA LYS A 160 -14.92 34.19 21.84
C LYS A 160 -16.02 35.03 22.50
N GLY A 161 -16.08 36.32 22.17
CA GLY A 161 -17.09 37.24 22.71
C GLY A 161 -16.81 37.74 24.14
N LYS A 162 -15.63 37.45 24.72
CA LYS A 162 -15.22 37.94 26.05
C LYS A 162 -14.45 39.27 26.01
N GLY A 163 -14.61 40.05 24.94
CA GLY A 163 -13.90 41.34 24.77
C GLY A 163 -12.42 41.23 24.39
N LEU A 164 -11.90 40.03 24.15
CA LEU A 164 -10.51 39.82 23.70
C LEU A 164 -10.40 39.83 22.17
N SER A 165 -9.34 40.46 21.65
CA SER A 165 -9.03 40.42 20.22
C SER A 165 -8.43 39.06 19.82
N GLN A 166 -8.61 38.65 18.55
CA GLN A 166 -8.01 37.42 18.03
C GLN A 166 -6.47 37.42 18.10
N VAL A 167 -5.86 38.59 18.00
CA VAL A 167 -4.41 38.77 18.14
C VAL A 167 -3.98 38.44 19.57
N ARG A 168 -4.66 39.04 20.56
CA ARG A 168 -4.38 38.80 21.97
C ARG A 168 -4.55 37.34 22.36
N VAL A 169 -5.62 36.71 21.89
CA VAL A 169 -5.84 35.27 22.11
C VAL A 169 -4.75 34.45 21.43
N GLY A 170 -4.27 34.86 20.26
CA GLY A 170 -3.14 34.19 19.58
C GLY A 170 -1.86 34.21 20.41
N GLU A 171 -1.50 35.38 20.94
CA GLU A 171 -0.34 35.57 21.83
C GLU A 171 -0.41 34.66 23.06
N MET A 172 -1.57 34.60 23.72
CA MET A 172 -1.78 33.77 24.93
C MET A 172 -1.49 32.28 24.71
N PHE A 173 -1.72 31.77 23.49
CA PHE A 173 -1.52 30.37 23.15
C PHE A 173 -0.33 30.13 22.20
N ASN A 174 0.49 31.17 21.95
CA ASN A 174 1.60 31.14 21.00
C ASN A 174 1.20 30.61 19.61
N ILE A 175 0.09 31.12 19.09
CA ILE A 175 -0.46 30.78 17.77
C ILE A 175 -0.84 32.05 17.01
N SER A 176 -0.87 31.98 15.68
CA SER A 176 -1.26 33.13 14.88
C SER A 176 -2.74 33.46 15.02
N ARG A 177 -3.12 34.74 14.85
CA ARG A 177 -4.53 35.18 14.82
C ARG A 177 -5.38 34.41 13.82
N VAL A 178 -4.76 33.89 12.75
CA VAL A 178 -5.43 33.11 11.69
C VAL A 178 -5.91 31.76 12.23
N VAL A 179 -5.09 31.10 13.06
CA VAL A 179 -5.46 29.84 13.73
C VAL A 179 -6.64 30.09 14.68
N VAL A 180 -6.58 31.16 15.48
CA VAL A 180 -7.69 31.58 16.36
C VAL A 180 -8.97 31.80 15.55
N SER A 181 -8.86 32.53 14.43
CA SER A 181 -9.96 32.76 13.49
C SER A 181 -10.56 31.46 12.95
N GLY A 182 -9.73 30.48 12.60
CA GLY A 182 -10.16 29.17 12.12
C GLY A 182 -10.91 28.36 13.18
N ILE A 183 -10.43 28.39 14.43
CA ILE A 183 -11.08 27.75 15.59
C ILE A 183 -12.43 28.42 15.90
N TRP A 184 -12.48 29.76 15.93
CA TRP A 184 -13.72 30.51 16.21
C TRP A 184 -14.78 30.41 15.12
N ARG A 185 -14.39 30.17 13.88
CA ARG A 185 -15.29 29.87 12.75
C ARG A 185 -15.60 28.38 12.59
N ASN A 186 -15.10 27.53 13.49
CA ASN A 186 -15.23 26.08 13.43
C ASN A 186 -14.75 25.46 12.09
N LYS A 187 -13.79 26.10 11.41
CA LYS A 187 -13.15 25.57 10.21
C LYS A 187 -11.98 24.63 10.54
N ALA A 188 -11.43 24.74 11.75
CA ALA A 188 -10.39 23.86 12.27
C ALA A 188 -10.88 23.17 13.57
N TRP A 189 -10.36 21.98 13.86
CA TRP A 189 -10.68 21.21 15.06
C TRP A 189 -12.18 20.89 15.24
N GLN A 190 -12.88 20.60 14.13
CA GLN A 190 -14.31 20.27 14.11
C GLN A 190 -14.70 19.06 14.97
N HIS A 191 -13.77 18.12 15.14
CA HIS A 191 -13.96 16.90 15.95
C HIS A 191 -13.98 17.19 17.46
N VAL A 192 -13.40 18.31 17.92
CA VAL A 192 -13.47 18.72 19.33
C VAL A 192 -14.82 19.39 19.54
N LYS A 193 -15.69 18.88 20.41
CA LYS A 193 -17.00 19.47 20.73
C LYS A 193 -17.00 20.02 22.16
N GLU A 194 -17.71 21.11 22.41
CA GLU A 194 -17.95 21.59 23.78
C GLU A 194 -18.94 20.63 24.45
N GLY A 195 -18.51 19.94 25.52
CA GLY A 195 -19.35 19.01 26.29
C GLY A 195 -18.69 17.69 26.68
N GLU A 196 -17.58 17.29 26.04
CA GLU A 196 -16.85 16.09 26.44
C GLU A 196 -15.75 16.43 27.44
N CYS A 197 -16.13 16.52 28.71
CA CYS A 197 -15.20 16.33 29.82
C CYS A 197 -14.66 14.90 29.72
N ILE A 198 -13.42 14.74 29.24
CA ILE A 198 -12.69 13.50 29.45
C ILE A 198 -12.42 13.43 30.95
N ALA A 199 -13.23 12.65 31.65
CA ALA A 199 -12.90 12.18 32.98
C ALA A 199 -11.54 11.48 32.88
N LEU A 200 -10.51 12.08 33.47
CA LEU A 200 -9.24 11.42 33.70
C LEU A 200 -9.54 10.22 34.61
N LYS A 201 -9.53 9.01 34.04
CA LYS A 201 -9.46 7.79 34.84
C LYS A 201 -8.10 7.80 35.57
N ARG A 202 -8.20 7.62 36.89
CA ARG A 202 -7.09 7.44 37.82
C ARG A 202 -6.24 6.22 37.45
#